data_AF-A0A074LJS4-F1
#
_entry.id   AF-A0A074LJS4-F1
#
_cell.length_a   1.000
_cell.length_b   1.000
_cell.length_c   1.000
_cell.angle_alpha   90.00
_cell.angle_beta   90.00
_cell.angle_gamma   90.00
#
_symmetry.space_group_name_H-M   'P 1'
#
loop_
_entity.id
_entity.type
_entity.pdbx_description
1 polymer ?
#
loop_
_entity_poly.entity_id
_entity_poly.type
_entity_poly.pdbx_seq_one_letter_code
_entity_poly.pdbx_strand_id
1 'polypeptide(L)'
;MTTLQLPDLYKAAAELVALQKEKNNLTGDLLPRMVLELNVKLGKLAELAGMGEWHRTREPLIEQKLGLTYAQYRKVNEGQMEWPTRNPLMEACAEVYGGILSIAAEAGYTDDDCSAWDDSLEGDNADCINEMIFYLNYFRFEQESERKKEYFRHVIYMFANTIYYRFTIDWDDLFTAVMESIERQRRAVSSDEN
;
A
#
# COMPACT_ATOMS: atom_id res chain seq x y z
N MET A 1 -21.11 -11.21 6.60
CA MET A 1 -19.66 -10.92 6.77
C MET A 1 -19.55 -9.60 7.50
N THR A 2 -18.73 -9.53 8.54
CA THR A 2 -18.44 -8.26 9.23
C THR A 2 -17.48 -7.47 8.35
N THR A 3 -17.84 -6.23 7.97
CA THR A 3 -16.97 -5.34 7.19
C THR A 3 -15.72 -5.02 8.00
N LEU A 4 -14.53 -5.34 7.47
CA LEU A 4 -13.25 -4.98 8.11
C LEU A 4 -13.16 -3.47 8.25
N GLN A 5 -12.60 -2.99 9.36
CA GLN A 5 -12.39 -1.56 9.59
C GLN A 5 -10.89 -1.25 9.71
N LEU A 6 -10.52 0.01 9.49
CA LEU A 6 -9.14 0.49 9.63
C LEU A 6 -8.50 0.08 10.98
N PRO A 7 -9.18 0.16 12.14
CA PRO A 7 -8.60 -0.25 13.41
C PRO A 7 -8.19 -1.74 13.43
N ASP A 8 -8.95 -2.61 12.75
CA ASP A 8 -8.64 -4.04 12.68
C ASP A 8 -7.34 -4.28 11.90
N LEU A 9 -7.18 -3.59 10.77
CA LEU A 9 -6.00 -3.68 9.91
C LEU A 9 -4.76 -3.09 10.58
N TYR A 10 -4.91 -1.92 11.20
CA TYR A 10 -3.83 -1.27 11.94
C TYR A 10 -3.33 -2.19 13.06
N LYS A 11 -4.24 -2.74 13.86
CA LYS A 11 -3.90 -3.70 14.92
C LYS A 11 -3.17 -4.91 14.35
N ALA A 12 -3.68 -5.48 13.25
CA ALA A 12 -3.07 -6.65 12.64
C ALA A 12 -1.64 -6.37 12.13
N ALA A 13 -1.41 -5.19 11.54
CA ALA A 13 -0.09 -4.74 11.10
C ALA A 13 0.88 -4.54 12.28
N ALA A 14 0.43 -3.88 13.36
CA ALA A 14 1.23 -3.67 14.56
C ALA A 14 1.68 -5.00 15.21
N GLU A 15 0.76 -5.95 15.32
CA GLU A 15 1.05 -7.31 15.80
C GLU A 15 2.03 -8.06 14.88
N LEU A 16 1.93 -7.90 13.55
CA LEU A 16 2.89 -8.49 12.61
C LEU A 16 4.29 -7.88 12.80
N VAL A 17 4.41 -6.56 12.96
CA VAL A 17 5.69 -5.89 13.23
C VAL A 17 6.32 -6.42 14.52
N ALA A 18 5.53 -6.53 15.60
CA ALA A 18 5.99 -7.08 16.87
C ALA A 18 6.51 -8.51 16.71
N LEU A 19 5.75 -9.38 16.03
CA LEU A 19 6.13 -10.76 15.76
C LEU A 19 7.43 -10.85 14.94
N GLN A 20 7.57 -10.04 13.89
CA GLN A 20 8.79 -10.00 13.07
C GLN A 20 10.00 -9.53 13.85
N LYS A 21 9.83 -8.54 14.74
CA LYS A 21 10.90 -8.06 15.64
C LYS A 21 11.37 -9.15 16.59
N GLU A 22 10.42 -9.82 17.25
CA GLU A 22 10.68 -10.91 18.18
C GLU A 22 11.42 -12.06 17.49
N LYS A 23 10.85 -12.60 16.40
CA LYS A 23 11.44 -13.74 15.68
C LYS A 23 12.87 -13.47 15.20
N ASN A 24 13.11 -12.27 14.66
CA ASN A 24 14.38 -11.94 14.03
C ASN A 24 15.35 -11.21 14.97
N ASN A 25 15.04 -11.10 16.27
CA ASN A 25 15.83 -10.34 17.27
C ASN A 25 16.18 -8.92 16.80
N LEU A 26 15.24 -8.24 16.13
CA LEU A 26 15.45 -6.91 15.61
C LEU A 26 15.33 -5.88 16.73
N THR A 27 16.34 -5.04 16.87
CA THR A 27 16.41 -4.00 17.90
C THR A 27 16.80 -2.66 17.29
N GLY A 28 16.52 -1.57 18.01
CA GLY A 28 16.80 -0.20 17.56
C GLY A 28 15.73 0.35 16.62
N ASP A 29 16.05 1.48 15.98
CA ASP A 29 15.17 2.16 15.03
C ASP A 29 15.13 1.41 13.68
N LEU A 30 13.97 0.85 13.34
CA LEU A 30 13.74 0.14 12.10
C LEU A 30 13.07 1.00 11.02
N LEU A 31 12.63 2.23 11.33
CA LEU A 31 11.93 3.11 10.39
C LEU A 31 12.71 3.31 9.08
N PRO A 32 14.05 3.52 9.07
CA PRO A 32 14.78 3.69 7.82
C PRO A 32 14.69 2.46 6.89
N ARG A 33 14.66 1.25 7.46
CA ARG A 33 14.54 0.00 6.69
C ARG A 33 13.13 -0.20 6.18
N MET A 34 12.13 0.07 7.01
CA MET A 34 10.72 -0.05 6.63
C MET A 34 10.33 0.97 5.55
N VAL A 35 10.81 2.22 5.64
CA VAL A 35 10.65 3.23 4.60
C VAL A 35 11.29 2.79 3.28
N LEU A 36 12.49 2.21 3.32
CA LEU A 36 13.14 1.69 2.12
C LEU A 36 12.35 0.53 1.50
N GLU A 37 11.87 -0.40 2.32
CA GLU A 37 11.02 -1.51 1.86
C GLU A 37 9.74 -1.00 1.21
N LEU A 38 9.08 0.00 1.80
CA LEU A 38 7.88 0.61 1.22
C LEU A 38 8.18 1.29 -0.11
N ASN A 39 9.31 1.98 -0.26
CA ASN A 39 9.73 2.53 -1.57
C ASN A 39 9.90 1.42 -2.63
N VAL A 40 10.44 0.26 -2.26
CA VAL A 40 10.53 -0.90 -3.19
C VAL A 40 9.13 -1.39 -3.59
N LYS A 41 8.19 -1.47 -2.65
CA LYS A 41 6.80 -1.86 -2.93
C LYS A 41 6.08 -0.84 -3.82
N LEU A 42 6.29 0.46 -3.59
CA LEU A 42 5.78 1.53 -4.46
C LEU A 42 6.36 1.42 -5.87
N GLY A 43 7.63 1.07 -6.03
CA GLY A 43 8.23 0.80 -7.34
C GLY A 43 7.58 -0.37 -8.08
N LYS A 44 7.30 -1.47 -7.37
CA LYS A 44 6.55 -2.61 -7.94
C LYS A 44 5.12 -2.22 -8.32
N LEU A 45 4.45 -1.43 -7.48
CA LEU A 45 3.13 -0.89 -7.78
C LEU A 45 3.16 -0.04 -9.06
N ALA A 46 4.15 0.84 -9.21
CA ALA A 46 4.34 1.64 -10.42
C ALA A 46 4.58 0.78 -11.67
N GLU A 47 5.36 -0.29 -11.55
CA GLU A 47 5.60 -1.23 -12.64
C GLU A 47 4.31 -1.93 -13.08
N LEU A 48 3.52 -2.43 -12.13
CA LEU A 48 2.24 -3.09 -12.39
C LEU A 48 1.19 -2.11 -12.91
N ALA A 49 1.25 -0.86 -12.45
CA ALA A 49 0.47 0.24 -13.00
C ALA A 49 0.94 0.70 -14.38
N GLY A 50 1.95 0.05 -14.97
CA GLY A 50 2.38 0.27 -16.35
C GLY A 50 3.32 1.46 -16.57
N MET A 51 3.87 2.06 -15.51
CA MET A 51 4.69 3.27 -15.59
C MET A 51 6.15 3.00 -15.99
N GLY A 52 6.63 1.76 -15.80
CA GLY A 52 8.02 1.38 -16.09
C GLY A 52 8.38 1.30 -17.59
N GLU A 53 7.40 1.42 -18.49
CA GLU A 53 7.57 1.21 -19.92
C GLU A 53 7.44 2.50 -20.76
N TRP A 54 7.75 3.66 -20.17
CA TRP A 54 7.72 4.98 -20.83
C TRP A 54 8.46 5.04 -22.18
N HIS A 55 9.47 4.18 -22.36
CA HIS A 55 10.25 4.07 -23.59
C HIS A 55 9.55 3.27 -24.70
N ARG A 56 8.42 2.62 -24.40
CA ARG A 56 7.65 1.77 -25.32
C ARG A 56 6.25 2.30 -25.58
N THR A 57 5.61 2.87 -24.56
CA THR A 57 4.23 3.38 -24.67
C THR A 57 4.11 4.76 -24.05
N ARG A 58 3.19 5.54 -24.63
CA ARG A 58 2.83 6.87 -24.12
C ARG A 58 1.92 6.81 -22.88
N GLU A 59 1.13 5.75 -22.77
CA GLU A 59 0.18 5.53 -21.67
C GLU A 59 0.53 4.26 -20.89
N PRO A 60 0.17 4.16 -19.59
CA PRO A 60 0.46 2.99 -18.79
C PRO A 60 -0.30 1.74 -19.25
N LEU A 61 0.40 0.60 -19.36
CA LEU A 61 -0.12 -0.66 -19.88
C LEU A 61 -0.62 -1.62 -18.79
N ILE A 62 -1.49 -1.14 -17.89
CA ILE A 62 -2.01 -1.92 -16.75
C ILE A 62 -2.59 -3.26 -17.24
N GLU A 63 -3.36 -3.23 -18.31
CA GLU A 63 -4.10 -4.38 -18.85
C GLU A 63 -3.17 -5.49 -19.34
N GLN A 64 -2.08 -5.13 -20.02
CA GLN A 64 -1.08 -6.09 -20.47
C GLN A 64 -0.35 -6.74 -19.29
N LYS A 65 -0.05 -5.96 -18.24
CA LYS A 65 0.56 -6.48 -17.01
C LYS A 65 -0.37 -7.41 -16.24
N LEU A 66 -1.68 -7.15 -16.31
CA LEU A 66 -2.71 -7.96 -15.68
C LEU A 66 -3.16 -9.15 -16.53
N GLY A 67 -2.60 -9.32 -17.74
CA GLY A 67 -2.99 -10.39 -18.66
C GLY A 67 -4.43 -10.25 -19.19
N LEU A 68 -4.96 -9.02 -19.20
CA LEU A 68 -6.31 -8.68 -19.64
C LEU A 68 -6.27 -7.89 -20.95
N THR A 69 -7.31 -8.05 -21.77
CA THR A 69 -7.62 -7.08 -22.85
C THR A 69 -8.26 -5.83 -22.26
N TYR A 70 -8.22 -4.70 -22.98
CA TYR A 70 -8.90 -3.45 -22.58
C TYR A 70 -10.37 -3.62 -22.23
N ALA A 71 -11.09 -4.40 -23.05
CA ALA A 71 -12.48 -4.70 -22.80
C ALA A 71 -12.70 -5.53 -21.52
N GLN A 72 -11.77 -6.43 -21.17
CA GLN A 72 -11.84 -7.20 -19.93
C GLN A 72 -11.50 -6.35 -18.72
N TYR A 73 -10.40 -5.59 -18.77
CA TYR A 73 -10.03 -4.66 -17.70
C TYR A 73 -11.17 -3.69 -17.38
N ARG A 74 -11.76 -3.08 -18.41
CA ARG A 74 -12.93 -2.21 -18.26
C ARG A 74 -14.12 -2.93 -17.61
N LYS A 75 -14.46 -4.13 -18.05
CA LYS A 75 -15.56 -4.92 -17.47
C LYS A 75 -15.32 -5.27 -16.01
N VAL A 76 -14.07 -5.57 -15.66
CA VAL A 76 -13.71 -5.85 -14.27
C VAL A 76 -13.85 -4.59 -13.42
N ASN A 77 -13.35 -3.45 -13.88
CA ASN A 77 -13.51 -2.17 -13.17
C ASN A 77 -14.96 -1.67 -13.10
N GLU A 78 -15.81 -2.03 -14.08
CA GLU A 78 -17.24 -1.74 -14.06
C GLU A 78 -18.05 -2.76 -13.24
N GLY A 79 -17.39 -3.72 -12.56
CA GLY A 79 -18.04 -4.77 -11.76
C GLY A 79 -18.83 -5.81 -12.58
N GLN A 80 -18.61 -5.85 -13.90
CA GLN A 80 -19.28 -6.76 -14.83
C GLN A 80 -18.53 -8.09 -15.02
N MET A 81 -17.33 -8.21 -14.44
CA MET A 81 -16.48 -9.40 -14.49
C MET A 81 -15.64 -9.50 -13.23
N GLU A 82 -15.39 -10.71 -12.75
CA GLU A 82 -14.47 -10.94 -11.62
C GLU A 82 -13.01 -10.89 -12.10
N TRP A 83 -12.11 -10.45 -11.22
CA TRP A 83 -10.67 -10.56 -11.43
C TRP A 83 -10.26 -12.03 -11.58
N PRO A 84 -9.42 -12.40 -12.57
CA PRO A 84 -8.99 -13.79 -12.72
C PRO A 84 -8.03 -14.20 -11.59
N THR A 85 -8.54 -15.01 -10.64
CA THR A 85 -7.80 -15.78 -9.60
C THR A 85 -7.01 -14.97 -8.55
N ARG A 86 -6.15 -14.03 -8.95
CA ARG A 86 -5.46 -13.05 -8.10
C ARG A 86 -5.18 -11.81 -8.93
N ASN A 87 -5.59 -10.64 -8.46
CA ASN A 87 -5.27 -9.35 -9.07
C ASN A 87 -3.89 -8.90 -8.57
N PRO A 88 -2.80 -8.96 -9.38
CA PRO A 88 -1.46 -8.57 -8.93
C PRO A 88 -1.37 -7.10 -8.52
N LEU A 89 -2.17 -6.23 -9.14
CA LEU A 89 -2.26 -4.81 -8.76
C LEU A 89 -2.88 -4.67 -7.37
N MET A 90 -3.96 -5.40 -7.08
CA MET A 90 -4.57 -5.44 -5.74
C MET A 90 -3.58 -5.97 -4.70
N GLU A 91 -2.84 -7.05 -5.01
CA GLU A 91 -1.82 -7.57 -4.11
C GLU A 91 -0.73 -6.53 -3.82
N ALA A 92 -0.26 -5.82 -4.84
CA ALA A 92 0.72 -4.74 -4.66
C ALA A 92 0.15 -3.56 -3.85
N CYS A 93 -1.10 -3.15 -4.10
CA CYS A 93 -1.79 -2.16 -3.28
C CYS A 93 -1.89 -2.61 -1.82
N ALA A 94 -2.25 -3.86 -1.58
CA ALA A 94 -2.36 -4.44 -0.24
C ALA A 94 -1.00 -4.48 0.48
N GLU A 95 0.08 -4.83 -0.22
CA GLU A 95 1.45 -4.79 0.32
C GLU A 95 1.90 -3.37 0.67
N VAL A 96 1.58 -2.39 -0.19
CA VAL A 96 1.88 -0.97 0.06
C VAL A 96 1.10 -0.46 1.28
N TYR A 97 -0.20 -0.69 1.33
CA TYR A 97 -1.02 -0.21 2.46
C TYR A 97 -0.65 -0.90 3.77
N GLY A 98 -0.44 -2.22 3.76
CA GLY A 98 0.09 -2.93 4.92
C GLY A 98 1.46 -2.40 5.37
N GLY A 99 2.32 -2.00 4.43
CA GLY A 99 3.59 -1.34 4.72
C GLY A 99 3.42 0.04 5.37
N ILE A 100 2.46 0.85 4.90
CA ILE A 100 2.10 2.14 5.50
C ILE A 100 1.65 1.94 6.95
N LEU A 101 0.73 1.01 7.20
CA LEU A 101 0.23 0.71 8.55
C LEU A 101 1.33 0.20 9.49
N SER A 102 2.23 -0.66 9.00
CA SER A 102 3.39 -1.10 9.76
C SER A 102 4.33 0.05 10.13
N ILE A 103 4.55 1.02 9.22
CA ILE A 103 5.33 2.22 9.52
C ILE A 103 4.63 3.10 10.57
N ALA A 104 3.30 3.25 10.50
CA ALA A 104 2.54 3.96 11.52
C ALA A 104 2.76 3.36 12.91
N ALA A 105 2.63 2.03 13.01
CA ALA A 105 2.84 1.30 14.26
C ALA A 105 4.28 1.49 14.78
N GLU A 106 5.28 1.39 13.91
CA GLU A 106 6.69 1.61 14.30
C GLU A 106 6.96 3.04 14.75
N ALA A 107 6.31 4.02 14.13
CA ALA A 107 6.43 5.44 14.46
C ALA A 107 5.66 5.83 15.74
N GLY A 108 4.90 4.91 16.34
CA GLY A 108 4.06 5.17 17.49
C GLY A 108 2.79 5.98 17.17
N TYR A 109 2.34 5.96 15.91
CA TYR A 109 1.08 6.58 15.50
C TYR A 109 -0.10 5.67 15.75
N THR A 110 -1.31 6.24 15.77
CA THR A 110 -2.57 5.53 15.98
C THR A 110 -3.30 5.26 14.67
N ASP A 111 -4.39 4.48 14.73
CA ASP A 111 -5.28 4.27 13.60
C ASP A 111 -5.97 5.58 13.13
N ASP A 112 -6.23 6.52 14.04
CA ASP A 112 -6.74 7.85 13.69
C ASP A 112 -5.77 8.59 12.75
N ASP A 113 -4.46 8.43 12.95
CA ASP A 113 -3.42 9.00 12.08
C ASP A 113 -3.35 8.32 10.70
N CYS A 114 -4.00 7.16 10.55
CA CYS A 114 -4.01 6.35 9.34
C CYS A 114 -5.25 6.57 8.45
N SER A 115 -6.16 7.46 8.86
CA SER A 115 -7.34 7.81 8.07
C SER A 115 -7.01 8.85 6.99
N ALA A 116 -7.67 8.76 5.83
CA ALA A 116 -7.57 9.78 4.78
C ALA A 116 -8.64 10.86 5.03
N TRP A 117 -8.27 12.15 4.89
CA TRP A 117 -9.11 13.29 5.30
C TRP A 117 -9.49 14.24 4.17
N ASP A 118 -9.09 13.95 2.93
CA ASP A 118 -9.28 14.87 1.82
C ASP A 118 -9.60 14.07 0.54
N ASP A 119 -10.35 14.70 -0.35
CA ASP A 119 -10.87 14.15 -1.61
C ASP A 119 -10.33 14.91 -2.83
N SER A 120 -9.47 15.93 -2.64
CA SER A 120 -9.10 16.88 -3.68
C SER A 120 -7.67 16.70 -4.24
N LEU A 121 -7.48 15.75 -5.16
CA LEU A 121 -6.20 15.58 -5.85
C LEU A 121 -6.25 15.98 -7.32
N GLU A 122 -5.32 16.87 -7.71
CA GLU A 122 -4.97 17.18 -9.09
C GLU A 122 -3.62 16.52 -9.41
N GLY A 123 -3.52 15.73 -10.48
CA GLY A 123 -2.27 15.06 -10.88
C GLY A 123 -2.47 13.75 -11.64
N ASP A 124 -1.46 13.33 -12.41
CA ASP A 124 -1.46 12.02 -13.08
C ASP A 124 -1.00 10.89 -12.12
N ASN A 125 -1.14 9.62 -12.54
CA ASN A 125 -0.80 8.49 -11.69
C ASN A 125 0.68 8.44 -11.31
N ALA A 126 1.57 8.88 -12.20
CA ALA A 126 3.01 8.87 -11.96
C ALA A 126 3.39 9.94 -10.94
N ASP A 127 2.75 11.10 -11.00
CA ASP A 127 2.88 12.17 -10.00
C ASP A 127 2.48 11.66 -8.61
N CYS A 128 1.33 10.97 -8.48
CA CYS A 128 0.87 10.44 -7.19
C CYS A 128 1.89 9.47 -6.55
N ILE A 129 2.46 8.54 -7.34
CA ILE A 129 3.46 7.59 -6.82
C ILE A 129 4.77 8.30 -6.49
N ASN A 130 5.22 9.22 -7.34
CA ASN A 130 6.42 10.02 -7.07
C ASN A 130 6.25 10.86 -5.80
N GLU A 131 5.08 11.47 -5.59
CA GLU A 131 4.77 12.24 -4.39
C GLU A 131 4.72 11.35 -3.14
N MET A 132 4.15 10.14 -3.23
CA MET A 132 4.23 9.19 -2.12
C MET A 132 5.69 8.88 -1.74
N ILE A 133 6.55 8.61 -2.72
CA ILE A 133 7.98 8.36 -2.49
C ILE A 133 8.64 9.61 -1.88
N PHE A 134 8.33 10.79 -2.40
CA PHE A 134 8.86 12.06 -1.91
C PHE A 134 8.48 12.30 -0.45
N TYR A 135 7.19 12.30 -0.12
CA TYR A 135 6.69 12.54 1.24
C TYR A 135 7.12 11.46 2.23
N LEU A 136 7.24 10.20 1.80
CA LEU A 136 7.76 9.13 2.65
C LEU A 136 9.23 9.38 3.04
N ASN A 137 10.03 9.93 2.13
CA ASN A 137 11.39 10.33 2.44
C ASN A 137 11.45 11.57 3.34
N TYR A 138 10.58 12.56 3.15
CA TYR A 138 10.47 13.70 4.08
C TYR A 138 10.07 13.26 5.49
N PHE A 139 9.06 12.40 5.61
CA PHE A 139 8.67 11.76 6.86
C PHE A 139 9.87 11.13 7.58
N ARG A 140 10.75 10.43 6.84
CA ARG A 140 11.92 9.78 7.42
C ARG A 140 12.91 10.78 8.03
N PHE A 141 13.18 11.89 7.35
CA PHE A 141 14.23 12.83 7.76
C PHE A 141 13.72 13.95 8.68
N GLU A 142 12.41 14.20 8.70
CA GLU A 142 11.79 15.22 9.54
C GLU A 142 11.96 14.90 11.04
N GLN A 143 12.35 15.92 11.79
CA GLN A 143 12.57 15.86 13.23
C GLN A 143 11.40 16.49 14.01
N GLU A 144 10.70 17.45 13.41
CA GLU A 144 9.53 18.08 14.00
C GLU A 144 8.32 17.13 13.94
N SER A 145 7.83 16.68 15.09
CA SER A 145 6.81 15.63 15.19
C SER A 145 5.52 15.93 14.40
N GLU A 146 5.04 17.18 14.44
CA GLU A 146 3.79 17.54 13.77
C GLU A 146 3.98 17.54 12.25
N ARG A 147 5.05 18.13 11.72
CA ARG A 147 5.38 18.05 10.29
C ARG A 147 5.63 16.64 9.82
N LYS A 148 6.31 15.82 10.65
CA LYS A 148 6.54 14.40 10.34
C LYS A 148 5.20 13.68 10.17
N LYS A 149 4.25 13.92 11.07
CA LYS A 149 2.90 13.36 11.01
C LYS A 149 2.14 13.87 9.78
N GLU A 150 2.25 15.16 9.44
CA GLU A 150 1.66 15.74 8.23
C GLU A 150 2.18 15.06 6.96
N TYR A 151 3.49 14.82 6.86
CA TYR A 151 4.08 14.09 5.72
C TYR A 151 3.59 12.64 5.66
N PHE A 152 3.47 11.97 6.79
CA PHE A 152 2.92 10.62 6.84
C PHE A 152 1.46 10.57 6.36
N ARG A 153 0.63 11.52 6.84
CA ARG A 153 -0.77 11.65 6.40
C ARG A 153 -0.88 11.96 4.92
N HIS A 154 0.05 12.75 4.35
CA HIS A 154 0.11 12.96 2.90
C HIS A 154 0.34 11.65 2.14
N VAL A 155 1.20 10.75 2.63
CA VAL A 155 1.39 9.44 1.97
C VAL A 155 0.10 8.62 1.93
N ILE A 156 -0.65 8.57 3.04
CA ILE A 156 -1.94 7.87 3.11
C ILE A 156 -2.95 8.49 2.15
N TYR A 157 -3.03 9.82 2.14
CA TYR A 157 -3.91 10.57 1.26
C TYR A 157 -3.62 10.30 -0.21
N MET A 158 -2.34 10.35 -0.63
CA MET A 158 -1.94 10.05 -1.99
C MET A 158 -2.25 8.59 -2.37
N PHE A 159 -2.04 7.66 -1.44
CA PHE A 159 -2.36 6.26 -1.65
C PHE A 159 -3.87 6.06 -1.85
N ALA A 160 -4.69 6.59 -0.95
CA ALA A 160 -6.16 6.56 -1.01
C ALA A 160 -6.70 7.08 -2.35
N ASN A 161 -6.17 8.22 -2.82
CA ASN A 161 -6.56 8.79 -4.10
C ASN A 161 -6.14 7.94 -5.29
N THR A 162 -4.92 7.38 -5.25
CA THR A 162 -4.41 6.51 -6.30
C THR A 162 -5.29 5.26 -6.45
N ILE A 163 -5.62 4.58 -5.35
CA ILE A 163 -6.43 3.35 -5.42
C ILE A 163 -7.87 3.62 -5.88
N TYR A 164 -8.51 4.65 -5.33
CA TYR A 164 -9.95 4.88 -5.51
C TYR A 164 -10.24 5.50 -6.88
N TYR A 165 -9.55 6.59 -7.22
CA TYR A 165 -9.85 7.35 -8.45
C TYR A 165 -9.14 6.82 -9.69
N ARG A 166 -8.05 6.06 -9.55
CA ARG A 166 -7.21 5.65 -10.69
C ARG A 166 -7.23 4.15 -10.93
N PHE A 167 -7.07 3.36 -9.87
CA PHE A 167 -7.16 1.90 -9.99
C PHE A 167 -8.58 1.37 -9.82
N THR A 168 -9.54 2.22 -9.44
CA THR A 168 -10.95 1.85 -9.22
C THR A 168 -11.09 0.64 -8.29
N ILE A 169 -10.23 0.60 -7.27
CA ILE A 169 -10.22 -0.43 -6.24
C ILE A 169 -11.12 0.03 -5.10
N ASP A 170 -12.09 -0.80 -4.73
CA ASP A 170 -12.94 -0.55 -3.58
C ASP A 170 -12.17 -0.76 -2.27
N TRP A 171 -12.52 0.02 -1.23
CA TRP A 171 -11.86 -0.05 0.06
C TRP A 171 -12.10 -1.37 0.78
N ASP A 172 -13.29 -1.96 0.67
CA ASP A 172 -13.59 -3.24 1.33
C ASP A 172 -12.77 -4.38 0.70
N ASP A 173 -12.61 -4.35 -0.63
CA ASP A 173 -11.76 -5.29 -1.36
C ASP A 173 -10.28 -5.12 -0.97
N LEU A 174 -9.80 -3.87 -0.90
CA LEU A 174 -8.44 -3.60 -0.45
C LEU A 174 -8.23 -4.06 1.00
N PHE A 175 -9.16 -3.76 1.91
CA PHE A 175 -9.07 -4.13 3.31
C PHE A 175 -9.00 -5.64 3.48
N THR A 176 -9.81 -6.37 2.72
CA THR A 176 -9.75 -7.82 2.66
C THR A 176 -8.37 -8.29 2.18
N ALA A 177 -7.87 -7.75 1.06
CA ALA A 177 -6.57 -8.12 0.51
C ALA A 177 -5.39 -7.80 1.44
N VAL A 178 -5.46 -6.69 2.18
CA VAL A 178 -4.45 -6.31 3.19
C VAL A 178 -4.44 -7.29 4.35
N MET A 179 -5.61 -7.64 4.87
CA MET A 179 -5.73 -8.62 5.95
C MET A 179 -5.18 -9.99 5.50
N GLU A 180 -5.55 -10.46 4.31
CA GLU A 180 -5.00 -11.69 3.74
C GLU A 180 -3.47 -11.63 3.56
N SER A 181 -2.93 -10.49 3.15
CA SER A 181 -1.49 -10.27 3.02
C SER A 181 -0.78 -10.36 4.37
N ILE A 182 -1.32 -9.71 5.41
CA ILE A 182 -0.78 -9.76 6.77
C ILE A 182 -0.82 -11.20 7.30
N GLU A 183 -1.94 -11.90 7.14
CA GLU A 183 -2.08 -13.30 7.59
C GLU A 183 -1.12 -14.25 6.86
N ARG A 184 -0.90 -14.06 5.56
CA ARG A 184 0.14 -14.82 4.83
C ARG A 184 1.53 -14.58 5.41
N GLN A 185 1.87 -13.33 5.71
CA GLN A 185 3.17 -12.98 6.31
C GLN A 185 3.32 -13.57 7.71
N ARG A 186 2.29 -13.50 8.56
CA ARG A 186 2.28 -14.13 9.89
C ARG A 186 2.54 -15.62 9.82
N ARG A 187 1.83 -16.33 8.92
CA ARG A 187 2.04 -17.77 8.72
C ARG A 187 3.46 -18.09 8.27
N ALA A 188 4.02 -17.33 7.34
CA ALA A 188 5.42 -17.51 6.92
C ALA A 188 6.41 -17.29 8.07
N VAL A 189 6.12 -16.32 8.94
CA VAL A 189 6.89 -16.05 10.14
C VAL A 189 6.77 -17.22 11.14
N SER A 190 5.59 -17.82 11.32
CA SER A 190 5.40 -18.96 12.23
C SER A 190 5.81 -20.33 11.66
N SER A 191 5.83 -20.51 10.33
CA SER A 191 6.09 -21.82 9.71
C SER A 191 7.56 -22.23 9.67
N ASP A 192 8.50 -21.31 9.91
CA ASP A 192 9.94 -21.63 9.97
C ASP A 192 10.38 -22.29 11.30
N GLU A 193 9.44 -22.68 12.16
CA GLU A 193 9.70 -23.37 13.44
C GLU A 193 9.68 -24.91 13.34
N ASN A 194 9.42 -25.49 12.16
CA ASN A 194 9.45 -26.95 11.91
C ASN A 194 10.54 -27.35 10.91
#